data_AF-S8A677-F1
#
_entry.id   AF-S8A677-F1
#
_cell.length_a   1.000
_cell.length_b   1.000
_cell.length_c   1.000
_cell.angle_alpha   90.00
_cell.angle_beta   90.00
_cell.angle_gamma   90.00
#
_symmetry.space_group_name_H-M   'P 1'
#
loop_
_entity.id
_entity.type
_entity.pdbx_description
1 polymer ?
#
loop_
_entity_poly.entity_id
_entity_poly.type
_entity_poly.pdbx_seq_one_letter_code
_entity_poly.pdbx_strand_id
1 'polypeptide(L)'
;MPSITKALARGNAYHSWPLLSDFFVVAEPAIQSDNPAEWDYNLLNLALSNYQFANGVTYAPVIIIPESSTQVTCTDARDIRDQLITAAEELAYKNASRIGGYTRLSLKIRRTEWQIRPSCEWYGPVGGPTTTPIIFAGNSLDPITPFENAQKARTFFKGAMMFYVDEIGHTLFNTRNTCGLRMRSRTSRTGPFQATTVGAAQKYSHFFRFLRVVYI
;
A
#
# COMPACT_ATOMS: atom_id res chain seq x y z
N MET A 1 -29.72 11.52 -27.20
CA MET A 1 -29.05 10.38 -26.52
C MET A 1 -27.58 10.72 -26.36
N PRO A 2 -27.08 11.10 -25.17
CA PRO A 2 -25.67 11.39 -24.98
C PRO A 2 -24.86 10.11 -24.78
N SER A 3 -23.67 10.09 -25.40
CA SER A 3 -22.74 8.98 -25.55
C SER A 3 -22.25 8.36 -24.23
N ILE A 4 -22.20 7.02 -24.21
CA ILE A 4 -21.70 6.14 -23.13
C ILE A 4 -20.16 6.22 -22.92
N THR A 5 -19.45 7.15 -23.56
CA THR A 5 -17.98 7.11 -23.65
C THR A 5 -17.20 7.85 -22.55
N LYS A 6 -17.78 8.11 -21.36
CA LYS A 6 -17.08 8.85 -20.28
C LYS A 6 -17.07 8.21 -18.88
N ALA A 7 -17.49 6.95 -18.72
CA ALA A 7 -17.52 6.30 -17.40
C ALA A 7 -16.24 5.52 -17.02
N LEU A 8 -15.24 5.39 -17.90
CA LEU A 8 -13.93 4.80 -17.56
C LEU A 8 -12.96 5.85 -16.98
N ALA A 9 -13.48 6.74 -16.14
CA ALA A 9 -12.68 7.77 -15.48
C ALA A 9 -12.12 7.21 -14.17
N ARG A 10 -10.92 6.62 -14.26
CA ARG A 10 -9.87 6.59 -13.23
C ARG A 10 -10.38 6.72 -11.79
N GLY A 11 -10.48 5.59 -11.07
CA GLY A 11 -10.72 5.58 -9.64
C GLY A 11 -9.77 6.54 -8.93
N ASN A 12 -10.32 7.68 -8.51
CA ASN A 12 -9.55 8.75 -7.89
C ASN A 12 -9.33 8.34 -6.44
N ALA A 13 -8.10 7.96 -6.07
CA ALA A 13 -7.79 7.44 -4.72
C ALA A 13 -8.33 8.36 -3.60
N TYR A 14 -8.43 9.66 -3.85
CA TYR A 14 -9.00 10.65 -2.93
C TYR A 14 -10.50 10.44 -2.61
N HIS A 15 -11.31 9.92 -3.55
CA HIS A 15 -12.72 9.59 -3.28
C HIS A 15 -12.86 8.24 -2.59
N SER A 16 -11.92 7.32 -2.80
CA SER A 16 -11.97 5.99 -2.19
C SER A 16 -11.54 5.97 -0.72
N TRP A 17 -10.72 6.92 -0.25
CA TRP A 17 -10.29 6.95 1.16
C TRP A 17 -11.41 7.20 2.15
N PRO A 18 -12.30 8.20 1.98
CA PRO A 18 -13.48 8.36 2.82
C PRO A 18 -14.37 7.11 2.80
N LEU A 19 -14.61 6.54 1.60
CA LEU A 19 -15.41 5.32 1.47
C LEU A 19 -14.78 4.11 2.17
N LEU A 20 -13.45 3.99 2.10
CA LEU A 20 -12.70 2.94 2.78
C LEU A 20 -12.70 3.15 4.30
N SER A 21 -12.64 4.40 4.75
CA SER A 21 -12.80 4.75 6.16
C SER A 21 -14.20 4.37 6.65
N ASP A 22 -15.25 4.71 5.91
CA ASP A 22 -16.63 4.35 6.22
C ASP A 22 -16.81 2.82 6.26
N PHE A 23 -16.20 2.11 5.30
CA PHE A 23 -16.13 0.66 5.33
C PHE A 23 -15.51 0.14 6.63
N PHE A 24 -14.35 0.66 7.04
CA PHE A 24 -13.68 0.21 8.25
C PHE A 24 -14.48 0.54 9.52
N VAL A 25 -15.18 1.67 9.57
CA VAL A 25 -16.06 2.03 10.70
C VAL A 25 -17.23 1.04 10.81
N VAL A 26 -17.84 0.64 9.69
CA VAL A 26 -18.93 -0.34 9.68
C VAL A 26 -18.40 -1.76 9.95
N ALA A 27 -17.21 -2.09 9.44
CA ALA A 27 -16.59 -3.39 9.63
C ALA A 27 -16.03 -3.58 11.05
N GLU A 28 -15.66 -2.51 11.76
CA GLU A 28 -15.06 -2.55 13.10
C GLU A 28 -15.84 -3.45 14.08
N PRO A 29 -17.16 -3.28 14.30
CA PRO A 29 -17.94 -4.19 15.15
C PRO A 29 -17.97 -5.63 14.65
N ALA A 30 -17.97 -5.85 13.33
CA ALA A 30 -17.99 -7.18 12.74
C ALA A 30 -16.71 -7.98 13.01
N ILE A 31 -15.59 -7.28 13.26
CA ILE A 31 -14.28 -7.88 13.52
C ILE A 31 -13.80 -7.61 14.94
N GLN A 32 -14.68 -7.31 15.91
CA GLN A 32 -14.26 -6.98 17.29
C GLN A 32 -13.61 -8.15 18.03
N SER A 33 -13.90 -9.40 17.66
CA SER A 33 -13.22 -10.57 18.22
C SER A 33 -11.85 -10.77 17.58
N ASP A 34 -10.88 -11.22 18.38
CA ASP A 34 -9.57 -11.66 17.89
C ASP A 34 -9.64 -13.05 17.23
N ASN A 35 -10.76 -13.76 17.37
CA ASN A 35 -11.05 -15.03 16.71
C ASN A 35 -11.83 -14.79 15.40
N PRO A 36 -11.24 -15.04 14.21
CA PRO A 36 -11.93 -14.86 12.92
C PRO A 36 -13.19 -15.72 12.76
N ALA A 37 -13.28 -16.85 13.47
CA ALA A 37 -14.48 -17.69 13.44
C ALA A 37 -15.70 -17.02 14.10
N GLU A 38 -15.48 -15.98 14.91
CA GLU A 38 -16.52 -15.20 15.57
C GLU A 38 -16.86 -13.90 14.81
N TRP A 39 -16.24 -13.68 13.64
CA TRP A 39 -16.53 -12.48 12.85
C TRP A 39 -17.91 -12.53 12.22
N ASP A 40 -18.62 -11.40 12.21
CA ASP A 40 -19.91 -11.27 11.55
C ASP A 40 -19.69 -11.08 10.04
N TYR A 41 -19.62 -12.20 9.32
CA TYR A 41 -19.47 -12.21 7.87
C TYR A 41 -20.64 -11.54 7.13
N ASN A 42 -21.84 -11.52 7.70
CA ASN A 42 -22.98 -10.86 7.07
C ASN A 42 -22.80 -9.34 7.10
N LEU A 43 -22.39 -8.80 8.25
CA LEU A 43 -22.10 -7.38 8.41
C LEU A 43 -20.87 -6.96 7.58
N LEU A 44 -19.82 -7.78 7.52
CA LEU A 44 -18.67 -7.57 6.63
C LEU A 44 -19.07 -7.53 5.16
N ASN A 45 -19.88 -8.49 4.69
CA ASN A 45 -20.34 -8.53 3.31
C ASN A 45 -21.23 -7.33 2.97
N LEU A 46 -22.08 -6.90 3.90
CA LEU A 46 -22.90 -5.69 3.73
C LEU A 46 -22.05 -4.42 3.68
N ALA A 47 -21.05 -4.30 4.57
CA ALA A 47 -20.10 -3.18 4.54
C ALA A 47 -19.35 -3.14 3.20
N LEU A 48 -18.90 -4.31 2.73
CA LEU A 48 -18.20 -4.46 1.46
C LEU A 48 -19.10 -4.10 0.27
N SER A 49 -20.35 -4.57 0.24
CA SER A 49 -21.28 -4.24 -0.84
C SER A 49 -21.58 -2.75 -0.89
N ASN A 50 -21.73 -2.11 0.26
CA ASN A 50 -21.96 -0.66 0.36
C ASN A 50 -20.74 0.12 -0.13
N TYR A 51 -19.53 -0.29 0.26
CA TYR A 51 -18.28 0.28 -0.26
C TYR A 51 -18.16 0.14 -1.78
N GLN A 52 -18.39 -1.06 -2.31
CA GLN A 52 -18.32 -1.33 -3.76
C GLN A 52 -19.33 -0.49 -4.54
N PHE A 53 -20.56 -0.42 -4.07
CA PHE A 53 -21.62 0.39 -4.65
C PHE A 53 -21.26 1.88 -4.64
N ALA A 54 -20.82 2.41 -3.48
CA ALA A 54 -20.46 3.82 -3.34
C ALA A 54 -19.22 4.21 -4.14
N ASN A 55 -18.29 3.27 -4.36
CA ASN A 55 -17.08 3.50 -5.14
C ASN A 55 -17.32 3.35 -6.66
N GLY A 56 -18.56 3.12 -7.09
CA GLY A 56 -18.92 2.91 -8.49
C GLY A 56 -18.24 1.68 -9.11
N VAL A 57 -17.74 0.77 -8.27
CA VAL A 57 -17.09 -0.45 -8.69
C VAL A 57 -18.17 -1.50 -8.90
N THR A 58 -18.81 -1.45 -10.05
CA THR A 58 -19.48 -2.63 -10.59
C THR A 58 -18.39 -3.53 -11.14
N TYR A 59 -17.94 -4.51 -10.34
CA TYR A 59 -17.22 -5.62 -10.95
C TYR A 59 -18.20 -6.29 -11.94
N ALA A 60 -18.09 -6.00 -13.24
CA ALA A 60 -18.04 -7.12 -14.17
C ALA A 60 -17.01 -8.09 -13.57
N PRO A 61 -17.18 -9.41 -13.58
CA PRO A 61 -16.21 -10.34 -13.00
C PRO A 61 -14.87 -10.14 -13.72
N VAL A 62 -14.10 -9.15 -13.26
CA VAL A 62 -12.71 -8.97 -13.56
C VAL A 62 -12.15 -10.15 -12.81
N ILE A 63 -11.85 -11.19 -13.56
CA ILE A 63 -10.83 -12.14 -13.19
C ILE A 63 -9.57 -11.27 -13.07
N ILE A 64 -9.41 -10.63 -11.90
CA ILE A 64 -8.07 -10.34 -11.41
C ILE A 64 -7.48 -11.74 -11.42
N ILE A 65 -6.41 -11.92 -12.17
CA ILE A 65 -5.61 -13.13 -12.11
C ILE A 65 -4.61 -12.82 -10.97
N PRO A 66 -4.97 -12.98 -9.67
CA PRO A 66 -4.04 -12.76 -8.55
C PRO A 66 -2.81 -13.66 -8.66
N GLU A 67 -2.84 -14.65 -9.55
CA GLU A 67 -1.72 -15.49 -9.89
C GLU A 67 -0.54 -14.66 -10.39
N SER A 68 -0.73 -13.54 -11.10
CA SER A 68 0.41 -12.73 -11.59
C SER A 68 1.18 -12.06 -10.46
N SER A 69 0.50 -11.36 -9.55
CA SER A 69 1.14 -10.71 -8.40
C SER A 69 1.70 -11.74 -7.43
N THR A 70 0.99 -12.86 -7.21
CA THR A 70 1.46 -13.94 -6.35
C THR A 70 2.72 -14.58 -6.95
N GLN A 71 2.72 -14.94 -8.24
CA GLN A 71 3.88 -15.51 -8.94
C GLN A 71 5.11 -14.60 -8.80
N VAL A 72 4.96 -13.32 -9.11
CA VAL A 72 6.04 -12.33 -9.03
C VAL A 72 6.54 -12.20 -7.59
N THR A 73 5.65 -11.98 -6.62
CA THR A 73 6.07 -11.79 -5.20
C THR A 73 6.72 -13.06 -4.60
N CYS A 74 6.35 -14.25 -5.10
CA CYS A 74 6.97 -15.51 -4.67
C CYS A 74 8.33 -15.78 -5.33
N THR A 75 8.67 -15.09 -6.42
CA THR A 75 9.87 -15.38 -7.23
C THR A 75 10.84 -14.19 -7.36
N ASP A 76 10.45 -12.99 -6.97
CA ASP A 76 11.33 -11.79 -6.99
C ASP A 76 12.29 -11.71 -5.79
N ALA A 77 12.05 -12.51 -4.75
CA ALA A 77 12.82 -12.52 -3.52
C ALA A 77 13.43 -13.90 -3.26
N ARG A 78 14.21 -14.01 -2.17
CA ARG A 78 14.77 -15.28 -1.71
C ARG A 78 13.66 -16.30 -1.50
N ASP A 79 13.94 -17.55 -1.87
CA ASP A 79 13.02 -18.65 -1.61
C ASP A 79 12.85 -18.83 -0.10
N ILE A 80 11.60 -18.83 0.36
CA ILE A 80 11.23 -19.06 1.76
C ILE A 80 10.41 -20.34 1.92
N ARG A 81 10.48 -21.27 0.97
CA ARG A 81 9.85 -22.58 1.09
C ARG A 81 10.23 -23.25 2.39
N ASP A 82 9.28 -23.99 2.95
CA ASP A 82 9.48 -24.80 4.14
C ASP A 82 9.93 -23.99 5.37
N GLN A 83 9.96 -22.66 5.27
CA GLN A 83 10.20 -21.79 6.41
C GLN A 83 8.98 -21.90 7.33
N LEU A 84 9.21 -22.45 8.51
CA LEU A 84 8.19 -22.54 9.54
C LEU A 84 7.80 -21.14 10.01
N ILE A 85 6.50 -20.83 9.94
CA ILE A 85 5.93 -19.67 10.61
C ILE A 85 5.78 -20.01 12.09
N THR A 86 6.59 -19.38 12.94
CA THR A 86 6.54 -19.62 14.38
C THR A 86 5.31 -18.95 15.01
N ALA A 87 4.84 -19.47 16.15
CA ALA A 87 3.74 -18.84 16.89
C ALA A 87 4.05 -17.39 17.31
N ALA A 88 5.32 -17.10 17.62
CA ALA A 88 5.77 -15.73 17.94
C ALA A 88 5.67 -14.80 16.72
N GLU A 89 5.99 -15.31 15.53
CA GLU A 89 5.89 -14.54 14.29
C GLU A 89 4.43 -14.29 13.89
N GLU A 90 3.58 -15.32 13.98
CA GLU A 90 2.15 -15.20 13.76
C GLU A 90 1.52 -14.15 14.70
N LEU A 91 1.88 -14.21 15.99
CA LEU A 91 1.43 -13.24 16.98
C LEU A 91 1.93 -11.83 16.65
N ALA A 92 3.16 -11.68 16.19
CA ALA A 92 3.70 -10.38 15.77
C ALA A 92 2.90 -9.76 14.62
N TYR A 93 2.53 -10.54 13.60
CA TYR A 93 1.66 -10.06 12.52
C TYR A 93 0.28 -9.65 13.05
N LYS A 94 -0.36 -10.49 13.86
CA LYS A 94 -1.70 -10.23 14.42
C LYS A 94 -1.70 -8.98 15.33
N ASN A 95 -0.66 -8.77 16.11
CA ASN A 95 -0.50 -7.60 16.98
C ASN A 95 -0.21 -6.31 16.20
N ALA A 96 0.50 -6.39 15.06
CA ALA A 96 0.80 -5.21 14.24
C ALA A 96 -0.45 -4.57 13.62
N SER A 97 -1.44 -5.39 13.22
CA SER A 97 -2.73 -4.89 12.73
C SER A 97 -3.78 -6.00 12.69
N ARG A 98 -4.98 -5.71 13.21
CA ARG A 98 -6.13 -6.65 13.23
C ARG A 98 -6.53 -7.12 11.82
N ILE A 99 -6.43 -6.24 10.82
CA ILE A 99 -6.78 -6.53 9.42
C ILE A 99 -5.51 -6.72 8.56
N GLY A 100 -4.59 -5.76 8.65
CA GLY A 100 -3.38 -5.74 7.83
C GLY A 100 -2.44 -6.90 8.18
N GLY A 101 -2.35 -7.25 9.45
CA GLY A 101 -1.54 -8.36 9.96
C GLY A 101 -1.97 -9.69 9.37
N TYR A 102 -3.26 -10.00 9.45
CA TYR A 102 -3.83 -11.22 8.88
C TYR A 102 -3.60 -11.30 7.37
N THR A 103 -3.80 -10.19 6.66
CA THR A 103 -3.57 -10.12 5.21
C THR A 103 -2.10 -10.39 4.87
N ARG A 104 -1.15 -9.76 5.58
CA ARG A 104 0.29 -9.95 5.35
C ARG A 104 0.78 -11.35 5.73
N LEU A 105 0.24 -11.92 6.81
CA LEU A 105 0.53 -13.29 7.24
C LEU A 105 0.06 -14.30 6.19
N SER A 106 -1.16 -14.16 5.67
CA SER A 106 -1.68 -15.07 4.64
C SER A 106 -0.84 -15.06 3.36
N LEU A 107 -0.31 -13.89 2.96
CA LEU A 107 0.62 -13.76 1.84
C LEU A 107 1.99 -14.40 2.14
N LYS A 108 2.44 -14.43 3.41
CA LYS A 108 3.66 -15.15 3.78
C LYS A 108 3.45 -16.65 3.72
N ILE A 109 2.36 -17.17 4.27
CA ILE A 109 2.01 -18.60 4.22
C ILE A 109 1.92 -19.10 2.77
N ARG A 110 1.26 -18.33 1.89
CA ARG A 110 1.20 -18.66 0.45
C ARG A 110 2.58 -18.78 -0.20
N ARG A 111 3.56 -17.98 0.23
CA ARG A 111 4.94 -18.02 -0.28
C ARG A 111 5.72 -19.22 0.25
N THR A 112 5.50 -19.64 1.49
CA THR A 112 6.17 -20.82 2.07
C THR A 112 5.71 -22.12 1.40
N GLU A 113 4.49 -22.13 0.87
CA GLU A 113 3.88 -23.28 0.17
C GLU A 113 4.02 -23.21 -1.35
N TRP A 114 4.55 -22.11 -1.88
CA TRP A 114 4.66 -21.87 -3.31
C TRP A 114 5.57 -22.89 -3.98
N GLN A 115 5.09 -23.58 -5.03
CA GLN A 115 5.82 -24.70 -5.63
C GLN A 115 6.88 -24.27 -6.66
N ILE A 116 6.62 -23.19 -7.40
CA ILE A 116 7.53 -22.66 -8.43
C ILE A 116 8.69 -21.94 -7.75
N ARG A 117 9.92 -22.17 -8.22
CA ARG A 117 11.12 -21.56 -7.63
C ARG A 117 11.58 -20.35 -8.42
N PRO A 118 12.14 -19.33 -7.74
CA PRO A 118 12.86 -18.27 -8.43
C PRO A 118 14.00 -18.90 -9.25
N SER A 119 14.09 -18.54 -10.53
CA SER A 119 15.26 -18.90 -11.35
C SER A 119 16.50 -18.11 -10.94
N CYS A 120 16.30 -16.93 -10.34
CA CYS A 120 17.32 -16.02 -9.87
C CYS A 120 16.93 -15.48 -8.50
N GLU A 121 17.71 -15.78 -7.47
CA GLU A 121 17.54 -15.19 -6.14
C GLU A 121 18.40 -13.95 -5.96
N TRP A 122 17.84 -12.93 -5.31
CA TRP A 122 18.56 -11.71 -4.97
C TRP A 122 19.12 -11.77 -3.54
N TYR A 123 20.45 -11.74 -3.42
CA TYR A 123 21.13 -11.75 -2.11
C TYR A 123 21.60 -10.38 -1.64
N GLY A 124 21.52 -9.35 -2.50
CA GLY A 124 21.96 -8.00 -2.21
C GLY A 124 23.41 -7.70 -2.65
N PRO A 125 23.93 -6.51 -2.32
CA PRO A 125 23.23 -5.40 -1.65
C PRO A 125 22.28 -4.65 -2.60
N VAL A 126 21.17 -4.14 -2.07
CA VAL A 126 20.36 -3.12 -2.78
C VAL A 126 21.06 -1.78 -2.61
N GLY A 127 21.35 -1.10 -3.72
CA GLY A 127 22.01 0.20 -3.71
C GLY A 127 23.19 0.28 -4.67
N GLY A 128 23.82 1.47 -4.72
CA GLY A 128 25.00 1.71 -5.53
C GLY A 128 25.08 3.13 -6.10
N PRO A 129 26.21 3.46 -6.77
CA PRO A 129 26.31 4.66 -7.56
C PRO A 129 25.39 4.55 -8.78
N THR A 130 24.63 5.61 -9.05
CA THR A 130 23.78 5.71 -10.24
C THR A 130 24.30 6.84 -11.12
N THR A 131 24.17 6.70 -12.44
CA THR A 131 24.55 7.74 -13.40
C THR A 131 23.77 9.04 -13.15
N THR A 132 22.51 8.90 -12.76
CA THR A 132 21.64 10.02 -12.38
C THR A 132 21.10 9.79 -10.96
N PRO A 133 21.10 10.80 -10.08
CA PRO A 133 20.52 10.69 -8.75
C PRO A 133 19.05 10.21 -8.76
N ILE A 134 18.72 9.27 -7.89
CA ILE A 134 17.35 8.77 -7.70
C ILE A 134 16.57 9.71 -6.78
N ILE A 135 15.29 9.92 -7.08
CA ILE A 135 14.37 10.60 -6.17
C ILE A 135 13.33 9.60 -5.69
N PHE A 136 13.34 9.34 -4.40
CA PHE A 136 12.31 8.60 -3.70
C PHE A 136 11.15 9.54 -3.36
N ALA A 137 9.94 9.00 -3.48
CA ALA A 137 8.74 9.77 -3.29
C ALA A 137 7.73 8.91 -2.52
N GLY A 138 7.12 9.48 -1.49
CA GLY A 138 6.18 8.75 -0.65
C GLY A 138 5.20 9.65 0.09
N ASN A 139 4.32 9.03 0.84
CA ASN A 139 3.39 9.73 1.74
C ASN A 139 3.82 9.53 3.19
N SER A 140 3.48 10.48 4.05
CA SER A 140 3.74 10.36 5.50
C SER A 140 3.01 9.16 6.11
N LEU A 141 1.83 8.82 5.58
CA LEU A 141 0.99 7.73 6.07
C LEU A 141 0.61 6.77 4.93
N ASP A 142 1.62 6.17 4.26
CA ASP A 142 1.42 5.11 3.26
C ASP A 142 1.29 3.73 3.94
N PRO A 143 0.12 3.05 3.87
CA PRO A 143 -0.10 1.76 4.55
C PRO A 143 0.51 0.56 3.80
N ILE A 144 0.99 0.73 2.58
CA ILE A 144 1.53 -0.36 1.75
C ILE A 144 3.06 -0.28 1.67
N THR A 145 3.59 0.92 1.47
CA THR A 145 5.03 1.23 1.38
C THR A 145 5.38 2.39 2.33
N PRO A 146 5.57 2.10 3.64
CA PRO A 146 5.77 3.12 4.67
C PRO A 146 6.88 4.13 4.36
N PHE A 147 6.72 5.35 4.88
CA PHE A 147 7.65 6.46 4.72
C PHE A 147 9.09 6.07 5.10
N GLU A 148 9.25 5.32 6.18
CA GLU A 148 10.52 4.85 6.71
C GLU A 148 11.25 3.97 5.71
N ASN A 149 10.53 3.16 4.92
CA ASN A 149 11.11 2.31 3.89
C ASN A 149 11.67 3.15 2.73
N ALA A 150 10.96 4.21 2.32
CA ALA A 150 11.47 5.14 1.33
C ALA A 150 12.66 5.95 1.87
N GLN A 151 12.60 6.36 3.14
CA GLN A 151 13.69 7.06 3.81
C GLN A 151 14.93 6.18 3.96
N LYS A 152 14.77 4.87 4.17
CA LYS A 152 15.84 3.88 4.18
C LYS A 152 16.36 3.61 2.78
N ALA A 153 15.48 3.43 1.80
CA ALA A 153 15.89 3.18 0.41
C ALA A 153 16.77 4.29 -0.16
N ARG A 154 16.50 5.56 0.19
CA ARG A 154 17.34 6.70 -0.26
C ARG A 154 18.80 6.58 0.20
N THR A 155 19.06 5.97 1.36
CA THR A 155 20.44 5.90 1.89
C THR A 155 21.29 4.87 1.15
N PHE A 156 20.67 3.99 0.37
CA PHE A 156 21.36 2.97 -0.42
C PHE A 156 21.95 3.52 -1.73
N PHE A 157 21.55 4.70 -2.18
CA PHE A 157 21.96 5.26 -3.47
C PHE A 157 22.67 6.59 -3.30
N LYS A 158 23.87 6.71 -3.89
CA LYS A 158 24.70 7.92 -3.75
C LYS A 158 24.00 9.13 -4.37
N GLY A 159 23.83 10.19 -3.56
CA GLY A 159 23.17 11.43 -4.00
C GLY A 159 21.66 11.31 -4.17
N ALA A 160 21.04 10.18 -3.78
CA ALA A 160 19.60 10.05 -3.83
C ALA A 160 18.92 10.97 -2.83
N MET A 161 17.72 11.40 -3.20
CA MET A 161 16.93 12.36 -2.45
C MET A 161 15.55 11.82 -2.20
N MET A 162 14.81 12.46 -1.29
CA MET A 162 13.45 12.09 -0.99
C MET A 162 12.59 13.33 -0.84
N PHE A 163 11.39 13.28 -1.40
CA PHE A 163 10.30 14.16 -1.01
C PHE A 163 9.13 13.33 -0.52
N TYR A 164 8.31 13.93 0.33
CA TYR A 164 7.09 13.30 0.78
C TYR A 164 5.94 14.30 0.84
N VAL A 165 4.74 13.78 0.68
CA VAL A 165 3.51 14.51 0.90
C VAL A 165 2.95 14.11 2.26
N ASP A 166 2.51 15.08 3.04
CA ASP A 166 1.84 14.80 4.30
C ASP A 166 0.38 14.42 4.02
N GLU A 167 0.15 13.15 3.68
CA GLU A 167 -1.17 12.60 3.37
C GLU A 167 -1.26 11.11 3.72
N ILE A 168 -2.50 10.61 3.84
CA ILE A 168 -2.79 9.19 3.87
C ILE A 168 -3.05 8.76 2.43
N GLY A 169 -2.23 7.84 1.93
CA GLY A 169 -2.28 7.47 0.53
C GLY A 169 -1.25 6.42 0.16
N HIS A 170 -1.58 5.58 -0.82
CA HIS A 170 -0.60 4.70 -1.44
C HIS A 170 -0.12 5.30 -2.75
N THR A 171 1.20 5.48 -2.90
CA THR A 171 1.84 6.18 -4.02
C THR A 171 1.46 7.66 -4.13
N LEU A 172 2.04 8.37 -5.10
CA LEU A 172 1.77 9.79 -5.37
C LEU A 172 1.05 10.05 -6.70
N PHE A 173 0.53 9.00 -7.35
CA PHE A 173 -0.11 9.17 -8.67
C PHE A 173 -1.43 9.92 -8.59
N ASN A 174 -2.19 9.67 -7.53
CA ASN A 174 -3.52 10.24 -7.31
C ASN A 174 -3.56 11.31 -6.22
N THR A 175 -2.40 11.84 -5.82
CA THR A 175 -2.34 12.96 -4.87
C THR A 175 -3.00 14.20 -5.48
N ARG A 176 -3.83 14.89 -4.69
CA ARG A 176 -4.35 16.23 -5.04
C ARG A 176 -3.45 17.35 -4.52
N ASN A 177 -2.37 17.01 -3.83
CA ASN A 177 -1.40 17.97 -3.34
C ASN A 177 -0.66 18.60 -4.54
N THR A 178 -0.90 19.88 -4.78
CA THR A 178 -0.32 20.60 -5.93
C THR A 178 1.21 20.68 -5.84
N CYS A 179 1.77 20.69 -4.63
CA CYS A 179 3.22 20.62 -4.42
C CYS A 179 3.77 19.24 -4.83
N GLY A 180 3.11 18.15 -4.43
CA GLY A 180 3.46 16.78 -4.86
C GLY A 180 3.38 16.61 -6.39
N LEU A 181 2.32 17.12 -7.01
CA LEU A 181 2.16 17.14 -8.48
C LEU A 181 3.30 17.93 -9.16
N ARG A 182 3.68 19.07 -8.59
CA ARG A 182 4.76 19.92 -9.11
C ARG A 182 6.14 19.27 -8.96
N MET A 183 6.40 18.60 -7.85
CA MET A 183 7.63 17.82 -7.66
C MET A 183 7.73 16.68 -8.69
N ARG A 184 6.64 15.94 -8.90
CA ARG A 184 6.59 14.83 -9.88
C ARG A 184 6.80 15.30 -11.33
N SER A 185 6.22 16.44 -11.71
CA SER A 185 6.35 17.00 -13.07
C SER A 185 7.68 17.71 -13.33
N ARG A 186 8.37 18.19 -12.29
CA ARG A 186 9.71 18.81 -12.42
C ARG A 186 10.80 17.76 -12.52
N THR A 187 10.74 16.73 -11.68
CA THR A 187 11.69 15.61 -11.72
C THR A 187 11.73 14.91 -13.06
N SER A 188 10.60 14.81 -13.77
CA SER A 188 10.53 14.24 -15.11
C SER A 188 11.06 15.15 -16.24
N ARG A 189 11.20 16.46 -16.01
CA ARG A 189 11.60 17.44 -17.05
C ARG A 189 13.03 17.95 -16.92
N THR A 190 13.56 18.13 -15.71
CA THR A 190 14.78 18.92 -15.48
C THR A 190 15.95 18.16 -14.86
N GLY A 191 15.82 16.84 -14.66
CA GLY A 191 16.79 16.07 -13.86
C GLY A 191 16.69 16.38 -12.36
N PRO A 192 17.47 15.68 -11.53
CA PRO A 192 17.27 15.66 -10.08
C PRO A 192 17.64 16.98 -9.41
N PHE A 193 16.68 17.55 -8.69
CA PHE A 193 16.80 18.76 -7.87
C PHE A 193 17.42 18.43 -6.51
N GLN A 194 18.37 19.21 -5.99
CA GLN A 194 18.88 19.12 -4.61
C GLN A 194 17.78 19.39 -3.56
N ALA A 195 16.93 18.40 -3.28
CA ALA A 195 15.98 18.45 -2.18
C ALA A 195 16.62 17.79 -0.95
N THR A 196 17.22 18.60 -0.08
CA THR A 196 17.26 18.30 1.35
C THR A 196 15.82 18.24 1.84
N THR A 197 15.33 17.02 2.13
CA THR A 197 14.04 16.68 2.75
C THR A 197 13.04 17.85 2.80
N VAL A 198 12.29 18.07 1.72
CA VAL A 198 11.25 19.11 1.70
C VAL A 198 9.92 18.45 1.98
N GLY A 199 9.39 18.66 3.18
CA GLY A 199 8.02 18.27 3.52
C GLY A 199 7.03 19.16 2.77
N ALA A 200 6.20 18.57 1.91
CA ALA A 200 5.13 19.28 1.23
C ALA A 200 3.83 19.15 2.04
N ALA A 201 3.68 19.96 3.08
CA ALA A 201 2.46 19.98 3.88
C ALA A 201 1.36 20.79 3.17
N GLN A 202 0.24 20.15 2.86
CA GLN A 202 -1.03 20.85 2.64
C GLN A 202 -1.89 20.49 3.85
N LYS A 203 -2.08 21.45 4.77
CA LYS A 203 -2.84 21.23 6.01
C LYS A 203 -4.28 20.87 5.66
N TYR A 204 -4.65 19.62 5.88
CA TYR A 204 -6.05 19.19 5.94
C TYR A 204 -6.38 18.95 7.42
N SER A 205 -7.10 19.90 8.02
CA SER A 205 -7.71 19.68 9.34
C SER A 205 -8.89 18.73 9.17
N HIS A 206 -9.19 17.96 10.22
CA HIS A 206 -10.31 17.02 10.35
C HIS A 206 -10.06 15.60 9.82
N PHE A 207 -9.27 14.79 10.54
CA PHE A 207 -9.58 13.39 10.90
C PHE A 207 -8.36 12.75 11.59
N PHE A 208 -8.19 12.96 12.91
CA PHE A 208 -7.09 12.31 13.64
C PHE A 208 -7.63 11.58 14.87
N ARG A 209 -7.77 10.24 14.76
CA ARG A 209 -7.67 9.34 15.92
C ARG A 209 -7.33 7.87 15.62
N PHE A 210 -7.44 7.36 14.39
CA PHE A 210 -7.35 5.91 14.15
C PHE A 210 -5.96 5.35 13.76
N LEU A 211 -5.03 6.15 13.23
CA LEU A 211 -3.80 5.60 12.62
C LEU A 211 -2.58 5.53 13.54
N ARG A 212 -2.68 5.95 14.81
CA ARG A 212 -1.54 5.92 15.75
C ARG A 212 -1.17 4.52 16.25
N VAL A 213 -1.95 3.49 15.90
CA VAL A 213 -1.80 2.12 16.43
C VAL A 213 -1.01 1.19 15.48
N VAL A 214 -0.66 1.64 14.27
CA VAL A 214 -0.10 0.74 13.21
C VAL A 214 1.44 0.76 13.13
N TYR A 215 2.14 1.43 14.05
CA TYR A 215 3.61 1.55 13.99
C TYR A 215 4.29 1.04 15.26
N ILE A 216 4.54 -0.26 15.32
CA ILE A 216 5.75 -0.90 15.92
C ILE A 216 6.14 -2.08 15.04
#